data_AF-A0A920VBJ2-F1
#
_entry.id   AF-A0A920VBJ2-F1
#
_cell.length_a   1.000
_cell.length_b   1.000
_cell.length_c   1.000
_cell.angle_alpha   90.00
_cell.angle_beta   90.00
_cell.angle_gamma   90.00
#
_symmetry.space_group_name_H-M   'P 1'
#
loop_
_entity.id
_entity.type
_entity.pdbx_description
1 polymer ?
#
loop_
_entity_poly.entity_id
_entity_poly.type
_entity_poly.pdbx_seq_one_letter_code
_entity_poly.pdbx_strand_id
1 'polypeptide(L)' 'MLATQNVNSNRFKVVTSNGVIFLMGLVTKDEANRAAEAIRTVFGVQKVVKVLEYVY' A
#
# COMPACT_ATOMS: atom_id res chain seq x y z
N MET A 1 25.71 9.93 9.65
CA MET A 1 24.78 8.88 9.19
C MET A 1 23.38 9.30 9.60
N LEU A 2 22.52 9.69 8.65
CA LEU A 2 21.16 10.11 8.94
C LEU A 2 20.30 8.85 9.03
N ALA A 3 20.03 8.39 10.24
CA ALA A 3 19.02 7.38 10.48
C ALA A 3 17.67 8.00 10.10
N THR A 4 17.16 7.65 8.93
CA THR A 4 15.83 8.08 8.46
C THR A 4 14.81 7.59 9.48
N GLN A 5 14.39 8.54 10.31
CA GLN A 5 13.47 8.31 11.39
C GLN A 5 12.15 7.81 10.80
N ASN A 6 11.73 6.64 11.26
CA ASN A 6 10.32 6.30 11.40
C ASN A 6 9.52 5.98 10.12
N VAL A 7 10.13 5.30 9.13
CA VAL A 7 9.33 4.48 8.21
C VAL A 7 9.47 3.04 8.69
N ASN A 8 8.51 2.61 9.50
CA ASN A 8 8.34 1.20 9.82
C ASN A 8 7.92 0.49 8.53
N SER A 9 8.88 0.17 7.66
CA SER A 9 8.68 -0.52 6.38
C SER A 9 8.08 -1.93 6.52
N ASN A 10 7.77 -2.36 7.74
CA ASN A 10 7.16 -3.64 8.06
C ASN A 10 5.65 -3.58 8.30
N ARG A 11 5.00 -2.40 8.17
CA ARG A 11 3.56 -2.27 8.46
C ARG A 11 2.64 -2.67 7.31
N PHE A 12 3.11 -2.60 6.07
CA PHE A 12 2.33 -2.97 4.90
C PHE A 12 3.18 -3.75 3.89
N LYS A 13 2.61 -4.85 3.40
CA LYS A 13 3.16 -5.69 2.35
C LYS A 13 2.43 -5.40 1.06
N VAL A 14 3.16 -5.10 0.01
CA VAL A 14 2.60 -4.90 -1.33
C VAL A 14 3.06 -6.03 -2.23
N VAL A 15 2.12 -6.70 -2.89
CA VAL A 15 2.41 -7.77 -3.86
C VAL A 15 1.74 -7.44 -5.17
N THR A 16 2.51 -7.47 -6.26
CA THR A 16 2.00 -7.23 -7.62
C THR A 16 2.07 -8.53 -8.41
N SER A 17 0.98 -8.92 -9.06
CA SER A 17 0.91 -10.11 -9.90
C SER A 17 -0.02 -9.88 -11.10
N ASN A 18 0.48 -10.03 -12.32
CA ASN A 18 -0.26 -9.90 -13.58
C ASN A 18 -1.17 -8.65 -13.65
N GLY A 19 -0.65 -7.47 -13.27
CA GLY A 19 -1.42 -6.21 -13.28
C GLY A 19 -2.39 -6.04 -12.10
N VAL A 20 -2.47 -7.00 -11.19
CA VAL A 20 -3.23 -6.92 -9.95
C VAL A 20 -2.30 -6.60 -8.79
N ILE A 21 -2.63 -5.56 -8.02
CA ILE A 21 -1.85 -5.13 -6.86
C ILE A 21 -2.63 -5.45 -5.59
N PHE A 22 -1.99 -6.19 -4.70
CA PHE A 22 -2.50 -6.57 -3.39
C PHE A 22 -1.82 -5.71 -2.33
N LEU A 23 -2.61 -4.84 -1.71
CA LEU A 23 -2.20 -4.05 -0.56
C LEU A 23 -2.58 -4.83 0.70
N MET A 24 -1.58 -5.22 1.49
CA MET A 24 -1.76 -5.99 2.72
C MET A 24 -1.15 -5.27 3.91
N GLY A 25 -1.75 -5.43 5.09
CA GLY A 25 -1.16 -4.99 6.35
C GLY A 25 -2.04 -4.04 7.16
N LEU A 26 -1.46 -3.51 8.23
CA LEU A 26 -2.13 -2.67 9.21
C LEU A 26 -1.92 -1.21 8.83
N VAL A 27 -2.97 -0.56 8.33
CA VAL A 27 -2.89 0.81 7.81
C VAL A 27 -4.11 1.62 8.25
N THR A 28 -3.99 2.93 8.23
CA THR A 28 -5.15 3.80 8.43
C THR A 28 -6.00 3.86 7.15
N LYS A 29 -7.26 4.27 7.30
CA LYS A 29 -8.18 4.41 6.15
C LYS A 29 -7.72 5.48 5.16
N ASP A 30 -7.09 6.54 5.66
CA ASP A 30 -6.51 7.62 4.84
C ASP A 30 -5.31 7.10 4.03
N GLU A 31 -4.36 6.41 4.69
CA GLU A 31 -3.21 5.79 4.01
C GLU A 31 -3.64 4.80 2.92
N ALA A 32 -4.63 3.94 3.21
CA ALA A 32 -5.17 2.98 2.27
C ALA A 32 -5.79 3.64 1.01
N ASN A 33 -6.41 4.80 1.18
CA ASN A 33 -6.99 5.55 0.07
C ASN A 33 -5.92 6.23 -0.76
N ARG A 34 -4.98 6.93 -0.13
CA ARG A 34 -3.85 7.58 -0.82
C ARG A 34 -3.02 6.57 -1.59
N ALA A 35 -2.70 5.42 -0.98
CA ALA A 35 -1.94 4.36 -1.63
C ALA A 35 -2.68 3.82 -2.86
N ALA A 36 -3.98 3.56 -2.73
CA ALA A 36 -4.77 3.05 -3.86
C ALA A 36 -4.91 4.07 -4.99
N GLU A 37 -5.05 5.35 -4.68
CA GLU A 37 -5.08 6.41 -5.68
C GLU A 37 -3.74 6.53 -6.42
N ALA A 38 -2.63 6.56 -5.68
CA ALA A 38 -1.29 6.57 -6.25
C ALA A 38 -1.00 5.32 -7.11
N ILE A 39 -1.51 4.15 -6.72
CA ILE A 39 -1.31 2.91 -7.47
C ILE A 39 -2.15 2.90 -8.76
N ARG A 40 -3.35 3.47 -8.76
CA ARG A 40 -4.22 3.50 -9.94
C ARG A 40 -3.68 4.35 -11.08
N THR A 41 -2.77 5.29 -10.79
CA THR A 41 -2.12 6.11 -11.83
C THR A 41 -0.95 5.39 -12.51
N VAL A 42 -0.52 4.23 -11.99
CA VAL A 42 0.59 3.47 -12.55
C VAL A 42 0.13 2.73 -13.82
N PHE A 43 0.88 2.92 -14.90
CA PHE A 43 0.60 2.28 -16.18
C PHE A 43 0.69 0.75 -16.08
N GLY A 44 -0.32 0.05 -16.60
CA GLY A 44 -0.40 -1.41 -16.55
C GLY A 44 -1.09 -1.99 -15.31
N VAL A 45 -1.53 -1.15 -14.36
CA VAL A 45 -2.38 -1.59 -13.25
C VAL A 45 -3.80 -1.82 -13.74
N GLN A 46 -4.25 -3.06 -13.63
CA GLN A 46 -5.59 -3.48 -14.01
C GLN A 46 -6.54 -3.48 -12.81
N LYS A 47 -6.04 -3.83 -11.61
CA LYS A 47 -6.87 -3.94 -10.42
C LYS A 47 -6.07 -3.72 -9.14
N VAL A 48 -6.68 -3.07 -8.17
CA VAL A 48 -6.14 -2.93 -6.81
C VAL A 48 -7.05 -3.66 -5.84
N VAL A 49 -6.50 -4.63 -5.12
CA VAL A 49 -7.18 -5.41 -4.09
C VAL A 49 -6.61 -5.00 -2.73
N LYS A 50 -7.50 -4.53 -1.86
CA LYS A 50 -7.17 -4.09 -0.51
C LYS A 50 -7.46 -5.23 0.48
N VAL A 51 -6.42 -5.80 1.06
CA VAL A 51 -6.47 -6.82 2.11
C VAL A 51 -5.86 -6.21 3.37
N LEU A 52 -6.53 -5.17 3.86
CA LEU A 52 -6.01 -4.28 4.89
C LEU A 52 -6.79 -4.44 6.18
N GLU A 53 -6.08 -4.44 7.31
CA GLU A 53 -6.68 -4.21 8.61
C GLU A 53 -6.56 -2.71 8.93
N TYR A 54 -7.66 -2.11 9.38
CA TYR A 54 -7.69 -0.70 9.70
C TYR A 54 -7.35 -0.48 11.18
N VAL A 55 -6.29 0.27 11.43
CA VAL A 55 -6.07 0.91 12.74
C VAL A 55 -6.89 2.19 12.81
N TYR A 56 -7.63 2.34 13.91
CA TYR A 56 -8.42 3.53 14.23
C TYR A 56 -7.60 4.52 15.05
#